data_AF-A0A953EBX2-F1
#
_entry.id   AF-A0A953EBX2-F1
#
_cell.length_a   1.000
_cell.length_b   1.000
_cell.length_c   1.000
_cell.angle_alpha   90.00
_cell.angle_beta   90.00
_cell.angle_gamma   90.00
#
_symmetry.space_group_name_H-M   'P 1'
#
loop_
_entity.id
_entity.type
_entity.pdbx_description
1 polymer ?
#
loop_
_entity_poly.entity_id
_entity_poly.type
_entity_poly.pdbx_seq_one_letter_code
_entity_poly.pdbx_strand_id
1 'polypeptide(L)'
;QARDEVGGGISARIGDYWHVGVSGKYDLTLDRPALIQGNIGYEDECFILEGLFMKRFAQDLVTNQYYPANTVVLFRIGFKTLGQYFLRAI
;
A
#
# COMPACT_ATOMS: atom_id res chain seq x y z
N GLN A 1 5.00 0.38 24.84
CA GLN A 1 4.27 -0.87 24.55
C GLN A 1 4.93 -1.51 23.33
N ALA A 2 5.50 -2.71 23.48
CA ALA A 2 6.07 -3.43 22.34
C ALA A 2 4.92 -3.97 21.50
N ARG A 3 4.97 -3.75 20.18
CA ARG A 3 3.93 -4.16 19.24
C ARG A 3 4.42 -5.41 18.52
N ASP A 4 3.73 -6.52 18.72
CA ASP A 4 4.10 -7.81 18.10
C ASP A 4 3.34 -7.99 16.79
N GLU A 5 4.01 -7.71 15.67
CA GLU A 5 3.43 -7.80 14.33
C GLU A 5 4.27 -8.71 13.45
N VAL A 6 3.61 -9.59 12.73
CA VAL A 6 4.20 -10.36 11.64
C VAL A 6 3.71 -9.82 10.31
N GLY A 7 4.59 -9.79 9.32
CA GLY A 7 4.25 -9.31 7.98
C GLY A 7 4.90 -10.14 6.90
N GLY A 8 4.24 -10.17 5.75
CA GLY A 8 4.72 -10.87 4.56
C GLY A 8 4.21 -10.18 3.31
N GLY A 9 4.93 -10.37 2.22
CA GLY A 9 4.54 -9.83 0.93
C GLY A 9 5.22 -10.55 -0.21
N ILE A 10 4.61 -10.43 -1.37
CA ILE A 10 5.16 -10.90 -2.64
C ILE A 10 5.23 -9.73 -3.60
N SER A 11 6.30 -9.69 -4.37
CA SER A 11 6.45 -8.76 -5.49
C SER A 11 6.93 -9.52 -6.71
N ALA A 12 6.48 -9.06 -7.87
CA ALA A 12 6.84 -9.65 -9.14
C ALA A 12 6.99 -8.57 -10.21
N ARG A 13 7.93 -8.80 -11.12
CA ARG A 13 8.04 -8.06 -12.37
C ARG A 13 7.42 -8.92 -13.46
N ILE A 14 6.50 -8.35 -14.24
CA ILE A 14 5.80 -9.05 -15.31
C ILE A 14 6.25 -8.42 -16.63
N GLY A 15 7.09 -9.16 -17.36
CA GLY A 15 7.79 -8.63 -18.53
C GLY A 15 8.72 -7.48 -18.17
N ASP A 16 8.93 -6.56 -19.10
CA ASP A 16 9.87 -5.45 -18.92
C ASP A 16 9.22 -4.23 -18.26
N TYR A 17 7.90 -4.09 -18.39
CA TYR A 17 7.19 -2.84 -18.09
C TYR A 17 6.40 -2.86 -16.77
N TRP A 18 5.89 -4.02 -16.34
CA TRP A 18 4.99 -4.08 -15.18
C TRP A 18 5.70 -4.54 -13.92
N HIS A 19 5.39 -3.90 -12.80
CA HIS A 19 5.71 -4.38 -11.47
C HIS A 19 4.47 -4.40 -10.59
N VAL A 20 4.30 -5.46 -9.84
CA VAL A 20 3.18 -5.63 -8.90
C VAL A 20 3.69 -6.12 -7.57
N GLY A 21 3.04 -5.69 -6.51
CA GLY A 21 3.34 -6.11 -5.16
C GLY A 21 2.08 -6.16 -4.31
N VAL A 22 2.02 -7.14 -3.43
CA VAL A 22 1.00 -7.22 -2.38
C VAL A 22 1.68 -7.58 -1.08
N SER A 23 1.28 -6.92 0.00
CA SER A 23 1.80 -7.20 1.33
C SER A 23 0.72 -7.00 2.39
N GLY A 24 0.93 -7.69 3.51
CA GLY A 24 0.05 -7.61 4.66
C GLY A 24 0.83 -7.66 5.96
N LYS A 25 0.24 -7.11 7.01
CA LYS A 25 0.70 -7.27 8.39
C LYS A 25 -0.43 -7.72 9.29
N TYR A 26 -0.10 -8.55 10.24
CA TYR A 26 -0.99 -9.11 11.23
C TYR A 26 -0.39 -8.86 12.63
N ASP A 27 -1.21 -8.32 13.53
CA ASP A 27 -0.85 -8.05 14.91
C ASP A 27 -1.16 -9.31 15.73
N LEU A 28 -0.14 -9.96 16.26
CA LEU A 28 -0.24 -11.21 17.01
C LEU A 28 -0.77 -10.97 18.42
N THR A 29 -0.54 -9.78 18.98
CA THR A 29 -1.02 -9.45 20.33
C THR A 29 -2.54 -9.25 20.33
N LEU A 30 -3.06 -8.61 19.29
CA LEU A 30 -4.49 -8.29 19.16
C LEU A 30 -5.26 -9.25 18.24
N ASP A 31 -4.60 -10.30 17.74
CA ASP A 31 -5.12 -11.32 16.83
C ASP A 31 -5.93 -10.72 15.65
N ARG A 32 -5.30 -9.82 14.90
CA ARG A 32 -6.00 -9.05 13.85
C ARG A 32 -5.14 -8.61 12.68
N PRO A 33 -5.74 -8.37 11.50
CA PRO A 33 -5.05 -7.68 10.42
C PRO A 33 -4.74 -6.23 10.82
N ALA A 34 -3.49 -5.83 10.63
CA ALA A 34 -3.02 -4.46 10.91
C ALA A 34 -2.95 -3.61 9.62
N LEU A 35 -2.54 -4.23 8.51
CA LEU A 35 -2.31 -3.56 7.24
C LEU A 35 -2.54 -4.52 6.07
N ILE A 36 -3.18 -4.02 5.02
CA ILE A 36 -3.15 -4.61 3.68
C ILE A 36 -2.67 -3.52 2.71
N GLN A 37 -1.72 -3.87 1.85
CA GLN A 37 -1.11 -2.98 0.88
C GLN A 37 -0.98 -3.69 -0.47
N GLY A 38 -1.23 -2.96 -1.54
CA GLY A 38 -0.98 -3.42 -2.90
C GLY A 38 -0.41 -2.28 -3.75
N ASN A 39 0.52 -2.60 -4.64
CA ASN A 39 1.01 -1.67 -5.63
C ASN A 39 1.03 -2.32 -7.02
N ILE A 40 0.76 -1.50 -8.02
CA ILE A 40 0.93 -1.82 -9.42
C ILE A 40 1.63 -0.65 -10.06
N GLY A 41 2.58 -0.92 -10.93
CA GLY A 41 3.14 0.12 -11.76
C GLY A 41 3.55 -0.37 -13.11
N TYR A 42 3.56 0.58 -14.03
CA TYR A 42 3.96 0.45 -15.41
C TYR A 42 5.05 1.48 -15.66
N GLU A 43 6.21 1.02 -16.11
CA GLU A 43 7.34 1.87 -16.45
C GLU A 43 7.75 1.64 -17.89
N ASP A 44 7.80 2.72 -18.65
CA ASP A 44 8.27 2.76 -20.03
C ASP A 44 9.39 3.82 -20.17
N GLU A 45 9.85 4.05 -21.40
CA GLU A 45 10.90 5.03 -21.74
C GLU A 45 10.49 6.47 -21.40
N CYS A 46 9.21 6.81 -21.61
CA CYS A 46 8.72 8.19 -21.49
C CYS A 46 7.97 8.47 -20.18
N PHE A 47 7.29 7.47 -19.62
CA PHE A 47 6.39 7.66 -18.48
C PHE A 47 6.41 6.51 -17.48
N ILE A 48 6.06 6.85 -16.25
CA ILE A 48 5.89 5.94 -15.11
C ILE A 48 4.47 6.16 -14.58
N LEU A 49 3.69 5.08 -14.49
CA LEU A 49 2.38 5.06 -13.85
C LEU A 49 2.44 4.14 -12.65
N GLU A 50 2.06 4.63 -11.48
CA GLU A 50 2.00 3.81 -10.28
C GLU A 50 0.70 4.03 -9.54
N GLY A 51 0.05 2.92 -9.20
CA GLY A 51 -1.05 2.85 -8.27
C GLY A 51 -0.60 2.20 -6.97
N LEU A 52 -0.85 2.88 -5.85
CA LEU A 52 -0.68 2.33 -4.51
C LEU A 52 -2.02 2.32 -3.80
N PHE A 53 -2.37 1.17 -3.26
CA PHE A 53 -3.50 0.98 -2.37
C PHE A 53 -2.98 0.58 -0.99
N MET A 54 -3.48 1.24 0.05
CA MET A 54 -3.11 0.93 1.43
C MET A 54 -4.35 1.03 2.33
N LYS A 55 -4.64 -0.02 3.09
CA LYS A 55 -5.71 -0.03 4.08
C LYS A 55 -5.17 -0.41 5.45
N ARG A 56 -5.31 0.49 6.41
CA ARG A 56 -4.93 0.29 7.81
C ARG A 56 -6.16 0.03 8.66
N PHE A 57 -6.06 -0.96 9.52
CA PHE A 57 -7.11 -1.32 10.47
C PHE A 57 -6.72 -0.79 11.86
N ALA A 58 -7.65 -0.16 12.55
CA ALA A 58 -7.50 0.20 13.96
C ALA A 58 -8.65 -0.36 14.78
N GLN A 59 -8.46 -0.45 16.10
CA GLN A 59 -9.54 -0.73 17.05
C GLN A 59 -9.72 0.47 17.91
N ASP A 60 -10.98 0.67 18.27
CA ASP A 60 -11.33 1.43 19.44
C ASP A 60 -11.11 0.53 20.67
N LEU A 61 -10.26 0.96 21.59
CA LEU A 61 -9.90 0.24 22.80
C LEU A 61 -11.07 0.13 23.80
N VAL A 62 -12.10 0.95 23.65
CA VAL A 62 -13.28 0.99 24.54
C VAL A 62 -14.37 0.05 24.04
N THR A 63 -14.63 0.02 22.73
CA THR A 63 -15.71 -0.79 22.14
C THR A 63 -15.25 -2.13 21.58
N ASN A 64 -13.93 -2.34 21.53
CA ASN A 64 -13.27 -3.51 20.94
C ASN A 64 -13.68 -3.76 19.47
N GLN A 65 -14.29 -2.78 18.80
CA GLN A 65 -14.71 -2.90 17.41
C GLN A 65 -13.60 -2.47 16.45
N TYR A 66 -13.46 -3.23 15.36
CA TYR A 66 -12.58 -2.87 14.26
C TYR A 66 -13.21 -1.72 13.47
N TYR A 67 -12.49 -0.60 13.37
CA TYR A 67 -12.85 0.47 12.44
C TYR A 67 -11.73 0.67 11.41
N PRO A 68 -12.08 0.93 10.14
CA PRO A 68 -11.08 1.30 9.14
C PRO A 68 -10.49 2.66 9.53
N ALA A 69 -9.23 2.66 9.99
CA ALA A 69 -8.59 3.90 10.43
C ALA A 69 -8.17 4.79 9.26
N ASN A 70 -7.70 4.17 8.16
CA ASN A 70 -7.32 4.93 6.98
C ASN A 70 -7.28 4.02 5.74
N THR A 71 -7.86 4.50 4.63
CA THR A 71 -7.70 3.89 3.31
C THR A 71 -7.09 4.95 2.39
N VAL A 72 -5.91 4.66 1.86
CA VAL A 72 -5.18 5.54 0.96
C VAL A 72 -5.13 4.90 -0.41
N VAL A 73 -5.54 5.68 -1.41
CA VAL A 73 -5.33 5.35 -2.82
C VAL A 73 -4.49 6.46 -3.42
N LEU A 74 -3.32 6.12 -3.94
CA LEU A 74 -2.39 7.07 -4.53
C LEU A 74 -2.14 6.68 -5.98
N PHE A 75 -2.24 7.68 -6.86
CA PHE A 75 -1.86 7.57 -8.26
C PHE A 75 -0.71 8.52 -8.54
N ARG A 76 0.41 7.97 -9.01
CA ARG A 76 1.60 8.70 -9.40
C ARG A 76 1.80 8.60 -10.90
N ILE A 77 2.07 9.74 -11.53
CA ILE A 77 2.39 9.83 -12.95
C ILE A 77 3.68 10.62 -13.09
N GLY A 78 4.75 9.94 -13.52
CA GLY A 78 6.04 10.57 -13.78
C GLY A 78 6.29 10.66 -15.28
N PHE A 79 6.72 11.82 -15.77
CA PHE A 79 7.23 11.97 -17.14
C PHE A 79 8.75 12.07 -17.07
N LYS A 80 9.47 11.08 -17.60
CA LYS A 80 10.94 11.04 -17.53
C LYS A 80 11.58 12.23 -18.27
N THR A 81 10.87 12.79 -19.26
CA THR A 81 11.33 13.90 -20.11
C THR A 81 10.83 15.29 -19.68
N LEU A 82 9.80 15.37 -18.83
CA LEU A 82 9.13 16.64 -18.47
C LEU A 82 9.08 16.92 -16.95
N GLY A 83 9.49 15.96 -16.10
CA GLY A 83 9.44 16.07 -14.64
C GLY A 83 8.37 15.19 -13.97
N GLN A 84 8.46 15.00 -12.64
CA GLN A 84 7.54 14.15 -11.87
C GLN A 84 6.37 14.95 -11.29
N TYR A 85 5.12 14.46 -11.44
CA TYR A 85 3.91 15.06 -10.86
C TYR A 85 3.22 14.06 -9.89
N PHE A 86 2.66 14.56 -8.79
CA PHE A 86 1.94 13.75 -7.80
C PHE A 86 0.53 14.29 -7.56
N LEU A 87 -0.46 13.40 -7.56
CA LEU A 87 -1.85 13.70 -7.19
C LEU A 87 -2.17 12.98 -5.87
N ARG A 88 -2.67 13.72 -4.88
CA ARG A 88 -3.08 13.18 -3.58
C ARG A 88 -4.53 13.59 -3.31
N ALA A 89 -5.45 12.64 -3.32
CA ALA A 89 -6.80 12.84 -2.82
C ALA A 89 -6.80 12.63 -1.30
N ILE A 90 -7.39 13.56 -0.56
CA ILE A 90 -7.58 13.52 0.91
C ILE A 90 -9.06 13.29 1.17
#